data_AF-B2WEW2-F1
#
_entry.id   AF-B2WEW2-F1
#
_cell.length_a   1.000
_cell.length_b   1.000
_cell.length_c   1.000
_cell.angle_alpha   90.00
_cell.angle_beta   90.00
_cell.angle_gamma   90.00
#
_symmetry.space_group_name_H-M   'P 1'
#
loop_
_entity.id
_entity.type
_entity.pdbx_description
1 polymer ?
#
loop_
_entity_poly.entity_id
_entity_poly.type
_entity_poly.pdbx_seq_one_letter_code
_entity_poly.pdbx_strand_id
1 'polypeptide(L)'
;MLFFTRVTAFVAAAAPFFANAAPVAAEQRTNEVIPGKYIVQLRSDADVAAVAAHHNKVRDIYARNLARRGDDGSAGGAPVEREYGFGEFKAYAGSFDEATVEELRGLPEVISVEQNFIMRSTGFVTQASVPWGLGSISSRTPGSTSYVYDDSAGKGTFSYVIDTGVRITHNEFEGRAIWGFNAVSGSPDTDDDGHGTHVAGTLGGKTYGVAKKTTIIAVKALAGDTGSASDVFAAFDWTVNDIVAKNRQNTSVINMSLGSSASSTWDAAITAAWNKGVLVVTTAGNENSLASQRSPARSPEVICVGNVRIDNQRLGGPGGSNYGDAVDIFAAGTNVLSADMASDSATRVRNGTSMASPHVAGLVSYLRGLEGPMSARDVKARVYALATPGVVTDTMGSANLLAYNGNK
;
A
#
# COMPACT_ATOMS: atom_id res chain seq x y z
N MET A 1 53.09 -66.91 -18.38
CA MET A 1 53.58 -65.70 -17.67
C MET A 1 52.85 -64.51 -18.29
N LEU A 2 51.79 -64.04 -17.64
CA LEU A 2 50.87 -63.00 -18.13
C LEU A 2 51.49 -61.61 -17.90
N PHE A 3 51.59 -60.81 -18.96
CA PHE A 3 51.89 -59.38 -18.89
C PHE A 3 50.63 -58.58 -19.24
N PHE A 4 50.20 -57.73 -18.30
CA PHE A 4 49.14 -56.73 -18.49
C PHE A 4 49.75 -55.45 -19.08
N THR A 5 49.23 -55.00 -20.22
CA THR A 5 49.47 -53.65 -20.75
C THR A 5 48.24 -52.80 -20.47
N ARG A 6 48.37 -51.78 -19.60
CA ARG A 6 47.38 -50.73 -19.39
C ARG A 6 47.79 -49.50 -20.19
N VAL A 7 46.94 -49.08 -21.13
CA VAL A 7 46.92 -47.72 -21.67
C VAL A 7 45.52 -47.19 -21.38
N THR A 8 45.43 -46.16 -20.54
CA THR A 8 44.18 -45.47 -20.20
C THR A 8 44.14 -44.17 -20.97
N ALA A 9 43.21 -44.05 -21.92
CA ALA A 9 42.94 -42.84 -22.66
C ALA A 9 41.71 -42.11 -22.09
N PHE A 10 41.85 -40.79 -21.95
CA PHE A 10 40.86 -39.82 -21.54
C PHE A 10 39.61 -39.82 -22.45
N VAL A 11 38.43 -39.73 -21.84
CA VAL A 11 37.23 -39.15 -22.49
C VAL A 11 36.66 -38.10 -21.54
N ALA A 12 36.55 -36.88 -22.05
CA ALA A 12 36.01 -35.71 -21.39
C ALA A 12 34.49 -35.83 -21.20
N ALA A 13 34.00 -35.57 -19.98
CA ALA A 13 32.58 -35.36 -19.72
C ALA A 13 32.31 -33.85 -19.63
N ALA A 14 31.68 -33.29 -20.66
CA ALA A 14 31.05 -31.99 -20.60
C ALA A 14 29.69 -32.14 -19.89
N ALA A 15 29.58 -31.60 -18.66
CA ALA A 15 28.30 -31.49 -17.97
C ALA A 15 27.64 -30.15 -18.35
N PRO A 16 26.38 -30.14 -18.81
CA PRO A 16 25.66 -28.89 -19.03
C PRO A 16 25.26 -28.27 -17.68
N PHE A 17 25.56 -26.98 -17.53
CA PHE A 17 25.04 -26.12 -16.48
C PHE A 17 23.51 -26.03 -16.61
N PHE A 18 22.77 -26.62 -15.68
CA PHE A 18 21.38 -26.24 -15.45
C PHE A 18 21.37 -25.14 -14.38
N ALA A 19 21.06 -23.92 -14.81
CA ALA A 19 20.72 -22.83 -13.92
C ALA A 19 19.41 -23.18 -13.21
N ASN A 20 19.47 -23.48 -11.91
CA ASN A 20 18.29 -23.52 -11.06
C ASN A 20 17.81 -22.07 -10.85
N ALA A 21 16.94 -21.60 -11.75
CA ALA A 21 16.04 -20.51 -11.41
C ALA A 21 15.08 -21.02 -10.34
N ALA A 22 15.25 -20.55 -9.11
CA ALA A 22 14.24 -20.74 -8.06
C ALA A 22 12.91 -20.14 -8.56
N PRO A 23 11.77 -20.82 -8.41
CA PRO A 23 10.50 -20.21 -8.73
C PRO A 23 10.30 -19.01 -7.80
N VAL A 24 10.17 -17.83 -8.40
CA VAL A 24 9.60 -16.66 -7.73
C VAL A 24 8.21 -17.09 -7.29
N ALA A 25 8.03 -17.32 -5.99
CA ALA A 25 6.72 -17.54 -5.42
C ALA A 25 5.93 -16.24 -5.64
N ALA A 26 5.05 -16.25 -6.65
CA ALA A 26 4.02 -15.23 -6.77
C ALA A 26 3.17 -15.32 -5.50
N GLU A 27 3.24 -14.30 -4.64
CA GLU A 27 2.29 -14.14 -3.55
C GLU A 27 0.88 -14.16 -4.16
N GLN A 28 0.13 -15.22 -3.87
CA GLN A 28 -1.26 -15.34 -4.28
C GLN A 28 -2.03 -14.20 -3.62
N ARG A 29 -2.54 -13.26 -4.42
CA ARG A 29 -3.61 -12.36 -4.00
C ARG A 29 -4.76 -13.23 -3.50
N THR A 30 -5.01 -13.25 -2.19
CA THR A 30 -6.16 -13.96 -1.65
C THR A 30 -7.39 -13.11 -1.94
N ASN A 31 -8.12 -13.44 -3.00
CA ASN A 31 -9.39 -12.80 -3.30
C ASN A 31 -10.35 -12.97 -2.10
N GLU A 32 -11.24 -11.99 -1.87
CA GLU A 32 -12.31 -12.13 -0.88
C GLU A 32 -13.23 -13.28 -1.33
N VAL A 33 -13.20 -14.39 -0.60
CA VAL A 33 -13.94 -15.62 -0.94
C VAL A 33 -15.38 -15.58 -0.46
N ILE A 34 -16.26 -16.31 -1.16
CA ILE A 34 -17.64 -16.55 -0.76
C ILE A 34 -17.69 -17.92 -0.07
N PRO A 35 -17.90 -17.99 1.25
CA PRO A 35 -17.90 -19.26 1.98
C PRO A 35 -18.90 -20.27 1.44
N GLY A 36 -18.50 -21.54 1.35
CA GLY A 36 -19.33 -22.64 0.87
C GLY A 36 -19.60 -22.65 -0.65
N LYS A 37 -19.11 -21.67 -1.41
CA LYS A 37 -19.27 -21.60 -2.87
C LYS A 37 -17.95 -21.92 -3.55
N TYR A 38 -17.99 -22.72 -4.61
CA TYR A 38 -16.81 -23.12 -5.37
C TYR A 38 -17.05 -23.07 -6.87
N ILE A 39 -15.95 -22.92 -7.62
CA ILE A 39 -15.86 -23.08 -9.06
C ILE A 39 -15.04 -24.34 -9.32
N VAL A 40 -15.58 -25.27 -10.10
CA VAL A 40 -14.93 -26.53 -10.46
C VAL A 40 -14.66 -26.53 -11.95
N GLN A 41 -13.39 -26.63 -12.34
CA GLN A 41 -12.99 -26.74 -13.73
C GLN A 41 -12.86 -28.21 -14.13
N LEU A 42 -13.41 -28.55 -15.29
CA LEU A 42 -13.32 -29.87 -15.88
C LEU A 42 -12.29 -29.91 -17.01
N ARG A 43 -11.85 -31.13 -17.33
CA ARG A 43 -10.98 -31.37 -18.49
C ARG A 43 -11.60 -30.88 -19.79
N SER A 44 -10.75 -30.30 -20.64
CA SER A 44 -11.16 -29.76 -21.94
C SER A 44 -11.68 -30.83 -22.90
N ASP A 45 -11.28 -32.09 -22.74
CA ASP A 45 -11.70 -33.20 -23.59
C ASP A 45 -12.93 -33.98 -23.08
N ALA A 46 -13.51 -33.59 -21.94
CA ALA A 46 -14.73 -34.21 -21.42
C ALA A 46 -15.93 -33.93 -22.34
N ASP A 47 -16.46 -34.92 -23.03
CA ASP A 47 -17.63 -34.72 -23.89
C ASP A 47 -18.91 -34.41 -23.10
N VAL A 48 -20.00 -34.10 -23.81
CA VAL A 48 -21.29 -33.73 -23.18
C VAL A 48 -21.83 -34.85 -22.28
N ALA A 49 -21.62 -36.12 -22.67
CA ALA A 49 -22.06 -37.26 -21.87
C ALA A 49 -21.21 -37.42 -20.60
N ALA A 50 -19.90 -37.20 -20.69
CA ALA A 50 -18.97 -37.21 -19.57
C ALA A 50 -19.27 -36.07 -18.58
N VAL A 51 -19.60 -34.87 -19.06
CA VAL A 51 -20.02 -33.74 -18.21
C VAL A 51 -21.33 -34.05 -17.50
N ALA A 52 -22.33 -34.62 -18.20
CA ALA A 52 -23.59 -35.03 -17.58
C ALA A 52 -23.39 -36.13 -16.53
N ALA A 53 -22.55 -37.12 -16.82
CA ALA A 53 -22.18 -38.17 -15.88
C ALA A 53 -21.45 -37.61 -14.65
N HIS A 54 -20.56 -36.63 -14.86
CA HIS A 54 -19.90 -35.91 -13.78
C HIS A 54 -20.92 -35.19 -12.89
N HIS A 55 -21.84 -34.41 -13.45
CA HIS A 55 -22.86 -33.72 -12.65
C HIS A 55 -23.77 -34.69 -11.87
N ASN A 56 -24.09 -35.86 -12.42
CA ASN A 56 -24.79 -36.91 -11.66
C ASN A 56 -23.96 -37.37 -10.46
N LYS A 57 -22.66 -37.65 -10.68
CA LYS A 57 -21.74 -38.06 -9.61
C LYS A 57 -21.58 -36.99 -8.53
N VAL A 58 -21.54 -35.70 -8.90
CA VAL A 58 -21.50 -34.57 -7.96
C VAL A 58 -22.74 -34.57 -7.07
N ARG A 59 -23.94 -34.77 -7.66
CA ARG A 59 -25.20 -34.85 -6.89
C ARG A 59 -25.19 -36.02 -5.92
N ASP A 60 -24.68 -37.18 -6.34
CA ASP A 60 -24.57 -38.36 -5.47
C ASP A 60 -23.59 -38.14 -4.32
N ILE A 61 -22.40 -37.57 -4.59
CA ILE A 61 -21.40 -37.25 -3.56
C ILE A 61 -22.01 -36.28 -2.54
N TYR A 62 -22.61 -35.19 -3.02
CA TYR A 62 -23.21 -34.17 -2.18
C TYR A 62 -24.35 -34.73 -1.31
N ALA A 63 -25.27 -35.50 -1.90
CA ALA A 63 -26.38 -36.11 -1.17
C ALA A 63 -25.88 -37.10 -0.10
N ARG A 64 -24.86 -37.91 -0.41
CA ARG A 64 -24.24 -38.82 0.58
C ARG A 64 -23.59 -38.05 1.72
N ASN A 65 -22.90 -36.96 1.44
CA ASN A 65 -22.21 -36.17 2.46
C ASN A 65 -23.18 -35.36 3.34
N LEU A 66 -24.30 -34.89 2.78
CA LEU A 66 -25.44 -34.36 3.54
C LEU A 66 -26.01 -35.40 4.52
N ALA A 67 -26.34 -36.60 4.01
CA ALA A 67 -26.92 -37.66 4.82
C ALA A 67 -26.00 -38.08 5.98
N ARG A 68 -24.69 -38.14 5.75
CA ARG A 68 -23.69 -38.46 6.78
C ARG A 68 -23.66 -37.49 7.96
N ARG A 69 -24.04 -36.22 7.75
CA ARG A 69 -24.07 -35.20 8.81
C ARG A 69 -25.45 -34.95 9.42
N GLY A 70 -26.47 -35.73 9.04
CA GLY A 70 -27.82 -35.58 9.55
C GLY A 70 -28.58 -34.36 8.99
N ASP A 71 -28.14 -33.85 7.84
CA ASP A 71 -28.80 -32.77 7.11
C ASP A 71 -29.74 -33.41 6.07
N ASP A 72 -31.05 -33.19 6.19
CA ASP A 72 -32.06 -33.79 5.32
C ASP A 72 -32.16 -33.10 3.94
N GLY A 73 -31.31 -32.10 3.70
CA GLY A 73 -31.25 -31.36 2.45
C GLY A 73 -32.47 -30.49 2.18
N SER A 74 -33.40 -30.34 3.14
CA SER A 74 -34.65 -29.60 2.97
C SER A 74 -34.44 -28.10 2.75
N ALA A 75 -33.23 -27.59 2.99
CA ALA A 75 -32.83 -26.20 2.82
C ALA A 75 -31.99 -25.93 1.54
N GLY A 76 -31.62 -26.95 0.76
CA GLY A 76 -30.63 -26.84 -0.32
C GLY A 76 -31.21 -27.04 -1.73
N GLY A 77 -30.90 -26.11 -2.65
CA GLY A 77 -31.11 -26.33 -4.08
C GLY A 77 -30.15 -27.38 -4.66
N ALA A 78 -30.20 -27.60 -5.98
CA ALA A 78 -29.22 -28.46 -6.65
C ALA A 78 -27.78 -27.98 -6.35
N PRO A 79 -26.83 -28.89 -6.07
CA PRO A 79 -25.47 -28.50 -5.65
C PRO A 79 -24.72 -27.75 -6.74
N VAL A 80 -25.04 -28.03 -8.00
CA VAL A 80 -24.58 -27.26 -9.16
C VAL A 80 -25.58 -26.13 -9.42
N GLU A 81 -25.11 -24.89 -9.40
CA GLU A 81 -25.92 -23.68 -9.52
C GLU A 81 -25.81 -23.03 -10.90
N ARG A 82 -24.62 -23.12 -11.51
CA ARG A 82 -24.34 -22.58 -12.85
C ARG A 82 -23.35 -23.47 -13.56
N GLU A 83 -23.56 -23.63 -14.86
CA GLU A 83 -22.65 -24.35 -15.75
C GLU A 83 -22.03 -23.36 -16.74
N TYR A 84 -20.77 -23.57 -17.08
CA TYR A 84 -19.98 -22.75 -18.00
C TYR A 84 -19.40 -23.64 -19.09
N GLY A 85 -19.62 -23.25 -20.35
CA GLY A 85 -19.07 -23.95 -21.50
C GLY A 85 -18.81 -22.99 -22.65
N PHE A 86 -17.55 -22.88 -23.07
CA PHE A 86 -17.15 -22.17 -24.29
C PHE A 86 -15.79 -22.67 -24.79
N GLY A 87 -15.71 -23.01 -26.08
CA GLY A 87 -14.50 -23.63 -26.64
C GLY A 87 -14.10 -24.89 -25.88
N GLU A 88 -12.86 -24.92 -25.39
CA GLU A 88 -12.32 -26.00 -24.56
C GLU A 88 -12.60 -25.84 -23.06
N PHE A 89 -13.15 -24.71 -22.63
CA PHE A 89 -13.41 -24.44 -21.23
C PHE A 89 -14.75 -25.04 -20.79
N LYS A 90 -14.69 -25.86 -19.74
CA LYS A 90 -15.83 -26.52 -19.09
C LYS A 90 -15.69 -26.34 -17.60
N ALA A 91 -16.69 -25.77 -16.96
CA ALA A 91 -16.68 -25.57 -15.51
C ALA A 91 -18.11 -25.47 -14.97
N TYR A 92 -18.26 -25.51 -13.66
CA TYR A 92 -19.50 -25.16 -12.99
C TYR A 92 -19.23 -24.46 -11.66
N ALA A 93 -20.22 -23.71 -11.18
CA ALA A 93 -20.22 -23.14 -9.84
C ALA A 93 -21.32 -23.82 -9.01
N GLY A 94 -21.05 -24.02 -7.72
CA GLY A 94 -21.97 -24.69 -6.82
C GLY A 94 -21.71 -24.45 -5.35
N SER A 95 -22.65 -24.91 -4.51
CA SER A 95 -22.52 -24.92 -3.05
C SER A 95 -22.07 -26.29 -2.58
N PHE A 96 -20.92 -26.34 -1.89
CA PHE A 96 -20.33 -27.60 -1.44
C PHE A 96 -19.75 -27.44 -0.03
N ASP A 97 -19.93 -28.47 0.80
CA ASP A 97 -19.17 -28.62 2.04
C ASP A 97 -17.74 -29.10 1.76
N GLU A 98 -16.88 -28.98 2.78
CA GLU A 98 -15.46 -29.36 2.67
C GLU A 98 -15.26 -30.83 2.28
N ALA A 99 -16.12 -31.75 2.78
CA ALA A 99 -16.02 -33.17 2.45
C ALA A 99 -16.31 -33.44 0.97
N THR A 100 -17.33 -32.77 0.44
CA THR A 100 -17.68 -32.82 -0.98
C THR A 100 -16.57 -32.21 -1.83
N VAL A 101 -16.05 -31.04 -1.45
CA VAL A 101 -14.92 -30.39 -2.15
C VAL A 101 -13.71 -31.32 -2.23
N GLU A 102 -13.37 -32.00 -1.13
CA GLU A 102 -12.24 -32.93 -1.08
C GLU A 102 -12.46 -34.13 -2.00
N GLU A 103 -13.68 -34.70 -2.03
CA GLU A 103 -14.02 -35.76 -2.98
C GLU A 103 -13.96 -35.27 -4.44
N LEU A 104 -14.41 -34.05 -4.73
CA LEU A 104 -14.36 -33.46 -6.07
C LEU A 104 -12.92 -33.27 -6.58
N ARG A 105 -11.99 -32.87 -5.72
CA ARG A 105 -10.56 -32.76 -6.06
C ARG A 105 -9.94 -34.09 -6.49
N GLY A 106 -10.49 -35.21 -6.02
CA GLY A 106 -10.02 -36.56 -6.37
C GLY A 106 -10.59 -37.12 -7.68
N LEU A 107 -11.48 -36.40 -8.37
CA LEU A 107 -12.12 -36.89 -9.59
C LEU A 107 -11.21 -36.71 -10.82
N PRO A 108 -11.01 -37.76 -11.66
CA PRO A 108 -10.07 -37.71 -12.78
C PRO A 108 -10.45 -36.71 -13.88
N GLU A 109 -11.71 -36.28 -13.92
CA GLU A 109 -12.23 -35.27 -14.82
C GLU A 109 -12.10 -33.83 -14.30
N VAL A 110 -11.75 -33.63 -13.03
CA VAL A 110 -11.62 -32.31 -12.39
C VAL A 110 -10.17 -31.82 -12.49
N ILE A 111 -9.97 -30.63 -13.05
CA ILE A 111 -8.67 -29.97 -13.13
C ILE A 111 -8.39 -29.15 -11.87
N SER A 112 -9.40 -28.43 -11.38
CA SER A 112 -9.27 -27.55 -10.22
C SER A 112 -10.60 -27.38 -9.50
N VAL A 113 -10.51 -27.18 -8.18
CA VAL A 113 -11.61 -26.75 -7.33
C VAL A 113 -11.16 -25.50 -6.60
N GLU A 114 -11.67 -24.35 -7.03
CA GLU A 114 -11.32 -23.05 -6.48
C GLU A 114 -12.49 -22.51 -5.65
N GLN A 115 -12.19 -21.89 -4.52
CA GLN A 115 -13.23 -21.21 -3.74
C GLN A 115 -13.73 -20.00 -4.53
N ASN A 116 -15.05 -19.89 -4.71
CA ASN A 116 -15.63 -18.78 -5.44
C ASN A 116 -15.29 -17.47 -4.73
N PHE A 117 -14.99 -16.43 -5.50
CA PHE A 117 -14.50 -15.17 -4.97
C PHE A 117 -15.19 -13.98 -5.59
N ILE A 118 -15.15 -12.85 -4.90
CA ILE A 118 -15.78 -11.62 -5.33
C ILE A 118 -14.92 -10.97 -6.43
N MET A 119 -15.47 -10.85 -7.63
CA MET A 119 -14.93 -9.99 -8.68
C MET A 119 -15.48 -8.58 -8.54
N ARG A 120 -14.61 -7.58 -8.39
CA ARG A 120 -14.99 -6.16 -8.30
C ARG A 120 -14.82 -5.48 -9.66
N SER A 121 -15.76 -4.61 -10.03
CA SER A 121 -15.59 -3.69 -11.16
C SER A 121 -14.59 -2.60 -10.77
N THR A 122 -13.48 -2.48 -11.48
CA THR A 122 -12.47 -1.43 -11.24
C THR A 122 -12.87 -0.16 -12.00
N GLY A 123 -13.76 0.64 -11.41
CA GLY A 123 -14.11 1.95 -11.95
C GLY A 123 -13.38 3.06 -11.20
N PHE A 124 -12.60 3.87 -11.90
CA PHE A 124 -12.07 5.11 -11.33
C PHE A 124 -13.21 6.08 -11.00
N VAL A 125 -13.13 6.71 -9.84
CA VAL A 125 -13.97 7.82 -9.39
C VAL A 125 -13.24 9.12 -9.69
N THR A 126 -13.94 10.11 -10.25
CA THR A 126 -13.40 11.45 -10.46
C THR A 126 -14.03 12.42 -9.47
N GLN A 127 -13.21 13.02 -8.60
CA GLN A 127 -13.59 14.19 -7.82
C GLN A 127 -13.21 15.45 -8.59
N ALA A 128 -14.20 16.28 -8.91
CA ALA A 128 -13.99 17.60 -9.52
C ALA A 128 -13.69 18.67 -8.46
N SER A 129 -13.11 19.80 -8.89
CA SER A 129 -12.84 20.98 -8.05
C SER A 129 -11.99 20.68 -6.80
N VAL A 130 -10.99 19.81 -6.95
CA VAL A 130 -10.08 19.45 -5.84
C VAL A 130 -9.02 20.54 -5.60
N PRO A 131 -8.42 20.59 -4.39
CA PRO A 131 -7.20 21.36 -4.20
C PRO A 131 -6.12 20.92 -5.19
N TRP A 132 -5.30 21.88 -5.60
CA TRP A 132 -4.32 21.66 -6.66
C TRP A 132 -3.33 20.53 -6.35
N GLY A 133 -3.06 20.24 -5.07
CA GLY A 133 -2.17 19.13 -4.68
C GLY A 133 -2.70 17.75 -5.07
N LEU A 134 -4.01 17.52 -4.93
CA LEU A 134 -4.65 16.31 -5.47
C LEU A 134 -4.64 16.31 -7.00
N GLY A 135 -4.90 17.46 -7.62
CA GLY A 135 -4.80 17.62 -9.07
C GLY A 135 -3.41 17.29 -9.61
N SER A 136 -2.35 17.74 -8.91
CA SER A 136 -0.94 17.49 -9.24
C SER A 136 -0.57 16.01 -9.12
N ILE A 137 -1.04 15.31 -8.09
CA ILE A 137 -0.85 13.86 -7.96
C ILE A 137 -1.58 13.07 -9.05
N SER A 138 -2.69 13.60 -9.56
CA SER A 138 -3.58 12.88 -10.47
C SER A 138 -3.46 13.32 -11.93
N SER A 139 -2.49 14.16 -12.27
CA SER A 139 -2.27 14.67 -13.62
C SER A 139 -0.80 14.90 -13.89
N ARG A 140 -0.35 14.54 -15.11
CA ARG A 140 0.99 14.89 -15.58
C ARG A 140 1.08 16.33 -16.09
N THR A 141 -0.05 16.97 -16.31
CA THR A 141 -0.14 18.38 -16.70
C THR A 141 -0.47 19.24 -15.47
N PRO A 142 0.32 20.29 -15.20
CA PRO A 142 0.05 21.26 -14.13
C PRO A 142 -1.35 21.88 -14.22
N GLY A 143 -1.91 22.27 -13.07
CA GLY A 143 -3.17 23.00 -13.00
C GLY A 143 -4.45 22.15 -13.13
N SER A 144 -4.34 20.82 -13.12
CA SER A 144 -5.53 19.96 -13.04
C SER A 144 -6.38 20.28 -11.81
N THR A 145 -7.69 20.29 -11.99
CA THR A 145 -8.69 20.47 -10.93
C THR A 145 -9.46 19.18 -10.65
N SER A 146 -8.99 18.05 -11.17
CA SER A 146 -9.61 16.73 -11.01
C SER A 146 -8.67 15.74 -10.32
N TYR A 147 -9.24 14.94 -9.41
CA TYR A 147 -8.58 13.80 -8.79
C TYR A 147 -9.30 12.52 -9.21
N VAL A 148 -8.62 11.68 -9.98
CA VAL A 148 -9.13 10.40 -10.48
C VAL A 148 -8.44 9.29 -9.70
N TYR A 149 -9.22 8.46 -9.03
CA TYR A 149 -8.74 7.45 -8.09
C TYR A 149 -9.68 6.24 -8.04
N ASP A 150 -9.17 5.06 -7.71
CA ASP A 150 -9.98 3.86 -7.53
C ASP A 150 -10.78 3.91 -6.22
N ASP A 151 -11.94 3.24 -6.18
CA ASP A 151 -12.83 3.26 -5.02
C ASP A 151 -12.14 2.76 -3.74
N SER A 152 -11.14 1.88 -3.85
CA SER A 152 -10.39 1.38 -2.69
C SER A 152 -9.84 2.53 -1.88
N ALA A 153 -9.34 3.59 -2.53
CA ALA A 153 -8.90 4.85 -1.93
C ALA A 153 -8.05 4.68 -0.65
N GLY A 154 -7.23 3.63 -0.58
CA GLY A 154 -6.42 3.29 0.61
C GLY A 154 -7.14 2.54 1.74
N LYS A 155 -8.33 1.97 1.49
CA LYS A 155 -9.04 1.11 2.45
C LYS A 155 -8.15 -0.05 2.89
N GLY A 156 -8.17 -0.37 4.18
CA GLY A 156 -7.35 -1.45 4.76
C GLY A 156 -5.90 -1.07 5.05
N THR A 157 -5.52 0.21 4.84
CA THR A 157 -4.19 0.73 5.20
C THR A 157 -4.22 1.59 6.46
N PHE A 158 -3.06 1.74 7.09
CA PHE A 158 -2.86 2.50 8.31
C PHE A 158 -1.77 3.57 8.14
N SER A 159 -2.13 4.82 8.32
CA SER A 159 -1.23 5.95 8.11
C SER A 159 -0.92 6.60 9.45
N TYR A 160 0.29 6.40 9.94
CA TYR A 160 0.75 6.94 11.21
C TYR A 160 1.27 8.36 10.97
N VAL A 161 0.77 9.32 11.73
CA VAL A 161 1.16 10.73 11.66
C VAL A 161 1.87 11.09 12.96
N ILE A 162 3.21 11.14 12.91
CA ILE A 162 4.04 11.57 14.04
C ILE A 162 4.24 13.07 13.93
N ASP A 163 3.54 13.83 14.78
CA ASP A 163 3.40 15.29 14.63
C ASP A 163 2.95 15.99 15.95
N THR A 164 2.31 17.15 15.86
CA THR A 164 1.73 17.93 16.98
C THR A 164 0.49 17.29 17.60
N GLY A 165 0.05 16.15 17.07
CA GLY A 165 -1.24 15.52 17.36
C GLY A 165 -2.19 15.65 16.18
N VAL A 166 -3.39 15.06 16.28
CA VAL A 166 -4.43 15.20 15.26
C VAL A 166 -5.76 15.47 15.95
N ARG A 167 -6.53 16.41 15.44
CA ARG A 167 -7.92 16.61 15.85
C ARG A 167 -8.79 15.51 15.24
N ILE A 168 -8.74 14.33 15.84
CA ILE A 168 -9.35 13.11 15.29
C ILE A 168 -10.87 13.19 15.07
N THR A 169 -11.54 14.15 15.72
CA THR A 169 -12.99 14.40 15.58
C THR A 169 -13.35 15.14 14.28
N HIS A 170 -12.37 15.73 13.58
CA HIS A 170 -12.63 16.53 12.40
C HIS A 170 -13.42 15.75 11.34
N ASN A 171 -14.39 16.43 10.70
CA ASN A 171 -15.29 15.84 9.70
C ASN A 171 -14.57 15.24 8.48
N GLU A 172 -13.30 15.61 8.25
CA GLU A 172 -12.49 15.08 7.16
C GLU A 172 -12.12 13.61 7.40
N PHE A 173 -12.11 13.16 8.65
CA PHE A 173 -11.69 11.81 8.98
C PHE A 173 -12.85 10.83 9.06
N GLU A 174 -14.10 11.28 9.20
CA GLU A 174 -15.30 10.41 9.24
C GLU A 174 -15.14 9.22 10.22
N GLY A 175 -14.49 9.45 11.36
CA GLY A 175 -14.19 8.41 12.37
C GLY A 175 -13.01 7.48 12.04
N ARG A 176 -12.31 7.68 10.92
CA ARG A 176 -11.13 6.89 10.52
C ARG A 176 -9.83 7.34 11.20
N ALA A 177 -9.81 8.49 11.86
CA ALA A 177 -8.68 8.92 12.67
C ALA A 177 -8.88 8.45 14.12
N ILE A 178 -7.85 7.82 14.67
CA ILE A 178 -7.82 7.35 16.07
C ILE A 178 -6.51 7.73 16.74
N TRP A 179 -6.53 7.87 18.06
CA TRP A 179 -5.31 8.06 18.85
C TRP A 179 -4.48 6.79 18.92
N GLY A 180 -3.17 6.95 18.74
CA GLY A 180 -2.18 5.90 18.93
C GLY A 180 -1.38 6.13 20.20
N PHE A 181 -0.57 7.18 20.23
CA PHE A 181 0.35 7.48 21.32
C PHE A 181 0.62 8.97 21.46
N ASN A 182 0.93 9.38 22.68
CA ASN A 182 1.35 10.72 23.00
C ASN A 182 2.64 10.67 23.82
N ALA A 183 3.74 11.09 23.20
CA ALA A 183 5.05 11.14 23.81
C ALA A 183 5.24 12.38 24.71
N VAL A 184 4.39 13.39 24.58
CA VAL A 184 4.55 14.67 25.27
C VAL A 184 3.94 14.57 26.67
N SER A 185 4.80 14.32 27.66
CA SER A 185 4.39 14.17 29.06
C SER A 185 3.60 15.38 29.56
N GLY A 186 2.42 15.13 30.12
CA GLY A 186 1.55 16.17 30.68
C GLY A 186 0.71 16.94 29.66
N SER A 187 0.79 16.60 28.37
CA SER A 187 -0.15 17.13 27.36
C SER A 187 -1.37 16.21 27.22
N PRO A 188 -2.54 16.77 26.87
CA PRO A 188 -3.67 15.95 26.45
C PRO A 188 -3.46 15.38 25.05
N ASP A 189 -4.22 14.34 24.75
CA ASP A 189 -4.35 13.72 23.42
C ASP A 189 -5.18 14.63 22.49
N THR A 190 -4.57 15.74 22.09
CA THR A 190 -5.10 16.70 21.12
C THR A 190 -4.00 17.18 20.19
N ASP A 191 -4.38 17.71 19.04
CA ASP A 191 -3.52 18.64 18.31
C ASP A 191 -3.56 20.01 19.02
N ASP A 192 -2.41 20.65 19.20
CA ASP A 192 -2.25 21.95 19.85
C ASP A 192 -1.56 23.01 18.96
N ASP A 193 -1.25 22.67 17.69
CA ASP A 193 -0.76 23.63 16.67
C ASP A 193 -1.62 23.65 15.39
N GLY A 194 -2.21 22.51 15.04
CA GLY A 194 -2.93 22.31 13.79
C GLY A 194 -2.06 21.79 12.65
N HIS A 195 -0.73 21.70 12.82
CA HIS A 195 0.16 21.12 11.82
C HIS A 195 -0.19 19.66 11.57
N GLY A 196 -0.31 18.83 12.61
CA GLY A 196 -0.61 17.41 12.46
C GLY A 196 -2.01 17.15 11.90
N THR A 197 -3.02 17.94 12.27
CA THR A 197 -4.36 17.88 11.65
C THR A 197 -4.31 18.22 10.16
N HIS A 198 -3.55 19.24 9.76
CA HIS A 198 -3.39 19.62 8.36
C HIS A 198 -2.71 18.52 7.54
N VAL A 199 -1.60 17.98 8.07
CA VAL A 199 -0.86 16.85 7.51
C VAL A 199 -1.74 15.61 7.36
N ALA A 200 -2.48 15.25 8.41
CA ALA A 200 -3.41 14.12 8.41
C ALA A 200 -4.53 14.32 7.37
N GLY A 201 -5.06 15.54 7.24
CA GLY A 201 -6.06 15.89 6.23
C GLY A 201 -5.55 15.72 4.80
N THR A 202 -4.32 16.12 4.51
CA THR A 202 -3.69 15.97 3.19
C THR A 202 -3.38 14.51 2.86
N LEU A 203 -3.06 13.72 3.89
CA LEU A 203 -2.80 12.30 3.75
C LEU A 203 -4.09 11.52 3.47
N GLY A 204 -5.10 11.65 4.33
CA GLY A 204 -6.26 10.76 4.38
C GLY A 204 -7.62 11.43 4.68
N GLY A 205 -7.73 12.74 4.54
CA GLY A 205 -9.02 13.44 4.61
C GLY A 205 -9.98 13.03 3.47
N LYS A 206 -11.28 13.06 3.74
CA LYS A 206 -12.35 12.78 2.77
C LYS A 206 -12.24 13.69 1.55
N THR A 207 -12.12 14.98 1.77
CA THR A 207 -12.11 16.01 0.73
C THR A 207 -10.69 16.24 0.24
N TYR A 208 -9.74 16.39 1.16
CA TYR A 208 -8.38 16.87 0.87
C TYR A 208 -7.34 15.76 0.75
N GLY A 209 -7.65 14.55 1.20
CA GLY A 209 -6.72 13.45 1.29
C GLY A 209 -6.50 12.70 -0.03
N VAL A 210 -5.27 12.18 -0.19
CA VAL A 210 -4.91 11.24 -1.26
C VAL A 210 -5.50 9.86 -0.97
N ALA A 211 -5.25 9.29 0.21
CA ALA A 211 -5.80 8.00 0.63
C ALA A 211 -7.10 8.17 1.45
N LYS A 212 -8.18 8.53 0.77
CA LYS A 212 -9.46 8.93 1.38
C LYS A 212 -10.12 7.90 2.30
N LYS A 213 -9.70 6.63 2.28
CA LYS A 213 -10.22 5.54 3.11
C LYS A 213 -9.17 4.90 4.01
N THR A 214 -7.96 5.47 4.11
CA THR A 214 -6.94 5.01 5.08
C THR A 214 -7.40 5.29 6.51
N THR A 215 -6.96 4.45 7.45
CA THR A 215 -7.09 4.71 8.89
C THR A 215 -5.92 5.57 9.33
N ILE A 216 -6.18 6.69 9.99
CA ILE A 216 -5.13 7.60 10.46
C ILE A 216 -4.86 7.29 11.93
N ILE A 217 -3.59 7.07 12.27
CA ILE A 217 -3.13 6.87 13.65
C ILE A 217 -2.39 8.12 14.09
N ALA A 218 -2.99 8.87 15.01
CA ALA A 218 -2.42 10.09 15.56
C ALA A 218 -1.32 9.74 16.58
N VAL A 219 -0.11 10.24 16.35
CA VAL A 219 1.03 10.07 17.26
C VAL A 219 1.59 11.45 17.59
N LYS A 220 1.39 11.91 18.83
CA LYS A 220 1.89 13.22 19.27
C LYS A 220 3.33 13.11 19.73
N ALA A 221 4.20 13.93 19.13
CA ALA A 221 5.62 14.02 19.38
C ALA A 221 6.10 15.44 19.69
N LEU A 222 5.30 16.45 19.33
CA LEU A 222 5.61 17.87 19.49
C LEU A 222 4.52 18.54 20.35
N ALA A 223 4.91 19.55 21.13
CA ALA A 223 4.03 20.45 21.87
C ALA A 223 4.08 21.83 21.20
N GLY A 224 2.97 22.27 20.60
CA GLY A 224 3.03 23.38 19.65
C GLY A 224 3.89 22.98 18.44
N ASP A 225 4.80 23.83 18.00
CA ASP A 225 5.65 23.61 16.82
C ASP A 225 7.02 22.98 17.12
N THR A 226 7.30 22.61 18.37
CA THR A 226 8.59 22.06 18.80
C THR A 226 8.45 20.86 19.73
N GLY A 227 9.51 20.08 19.89
CA GLY A 227 9.54 18.92 20.78
C GLY A 227 10.97 18.47 21.04
N SER A 228 11.17 17.74 22.14
CA SER A 228 12.49 17.20 22.46
C SER A 228 12.83 16.03 21.55
N ALA A 229 14.12 15.81 21.26
CA ALA A 229 14.53 14.66 20.48
C ALA A 229 14.09 13.33 21.13
N SER A 230 14.07 13.26 22.47
CA SER A 230 13.59 12.09 23.21
C SER A 230 12.11 11.81 23.00
N ASP A 231 11.25 12.84 22.95
CA ASP A 231 9.82 12.64 22.71
C ASP A 231 9.57 12.16 21.28
N VAL A 232 10.29 12.73 20.30
CA VAL A 232 10.20 12.28 18.90
C VAL A 232 10.72 10.86 18.73
N PHE A 233 11.81 10.48 19.41
CA PHE A 233 12.29 9.09 19.41
C PHE A 233 11.31 8.13 20.11
N ALA A 234 10.68 8.53 21.21
CA ALA A 234 9.68 7.72 21.90
C ALA A 234 8.43 7.51 21.02
N ALA A 235 7.96 8.55 20.35
CA ALA A 235 6.88 8.47 19.38
C ALA A 235 7.23 7.54 18.20
N PHE A 236 8.45 7.65 17.68
CA PHE A 236 8.94 6.81 16.59
C PHE A 236 9.07 5.34 17.01
N ASP A 237 9.69 5.07 18.16
CA ASP A 237 9.83 3.72 18.73
C ASP A 237 8.47 3.06 18.94
N TRP A 238 7.53 3.75 19.60
CA TRP A 238 6.17 3.25 19.77
C TRP A 238 5.52 2.92 18.43
N THR A 239 5.64 3.81 17.44
CA THR A 239 5.01 3.65 16.12
C THR A 239 5.55 2.42 15.40
N VAL A 240 6.88 2.25 15.36
CA VAL A 240 7.51 1.09 14.73
C VAL A 240 7.08 -0.20 15.43
N ASN A 241 7.09 -0.23 16.76
CA ASN A 241 6.67 -1.40 17.53
C ASN A 241 5.18 -1.72 17.36
N ASP A 242 4.30 -0.72 17.28
CA ASP A 242 2.87 -0.92 17.02
C ASP A 242 2.61 -1.54 15.64
N ILE A 243 3.29 -1.03 14.60
CA ILE A 243 3.21 -1.56 13.24
C ILE A 243 3.66 -3.03 13.20
N VAL A 244 4.80 -3.34 13.83
CA VAL A 244 5.37 -4.69 13.84
C VAL A 244 4.50 -5.65 14.65
N ALA A 245 4.09 -5.26 15.85
CA ALA A 245 3.28 -6.11 16.74
C ALA A 245 1.90 -6.45 16.13
N LYS A 246 1.34 -5.55 15.32
CA LYS A 246 0.05 -5.77 14.63
C LYS A 246 0.19 -6.38 13.24
N ASN A 247 1.41 -6.75 12.82
CA ASN A 247 1.71 -7.29 11.50
C ASN A 247 1.22 -6.38 10.33
N ARG A 248 1.45 -5.07 10.45
CA ARG A 248 0.95 -4.06 9.49
C ARG A 248 2.05 -3.46 8.59
N GLN A 249 3.23 -4.04 8.54
CA GLN A 249 4.38 -3.54 7.77
C GLN A 249 4.01 -3.29 6.29
N ASN A 250 3.25 -4.21 5.70
CA ASN A 250 2.87 -4.16 4.28
C ASN A 250 1.62 -3.30 4.00
N THR A 251 0.99 -2.76 5.05
CA THR A 251 -0.22 -1.94 4.97
C THR A 251 -0.08 -0.59 5.68
N SER A 252 1.10 -0.28 6.24
CA SER A 252 1.31 0.94 7.03
C SER A 252 2.43 1.83 6.55
N VAL A 253 2.22 3.14 6.60
CA VAL A 253 3.24 4.16 6.34
C VAL A 253 3.31 5.11 7.51
N ILE A 254 4.53 5.58 7.83
CA ILE A 254 4.75 6.67 8.76
C ILE A 254 4.97 7.94 7.96
N ASN A 255 4.17 8.98 8.18
CA ASN A 255 4.49 10.34 7.76
C ASN A 255 5.16 11.09 8.91
N MET A 256 6.35 11.64 8.64
CA MET A 256 7.11 12.46 9.59
C MET A 256 7.39 13.82 8.95
N SER A 257 6.47 14.78 9.14
CA SER A 257 6.59 16.14 8.60
C SER A 257 7.40 17.05 9.52
N LEU A 258 8.45 16.51 10.13
CA LEU A 258 9.35 17.17 11.09
C LEU A 258 10.78 16.69 10.86
N GLY A 259 11.75 17.44 11.36
CA GLY A 259 13.15 17.09 11.19
C GLY A 259 14.09 17.91 12.06
N SER A 260 15.33 17.45 12.12
CA SER A 260 16.41 18.08 12.86
C SER A 260 17.67 18.16 12.00
N SER A 261 18.72 18.77 12.52
CA SER A 261 20.03 18.69 11.89
C SER A 261 20.46 17.22 11.78
N ALA A 262 21.31 16.94 10.81
CA ALA A 262 22.05 15.71 10.63
C ALA A 262 22.37 14.97 11.95
N SER A 263 21.83 13.76 12.12
CA SER A 263 21.98 12.95 13.34
C SER A 263 22.20 11.47 13.01
N SER A 264 23.34 10.91 13.42
CA SER A 264 23.65 9.49 13.23
C SER A 264 22.72 8.57 14.02
N THR A 265 22.19 9.05 15.15
CA THR A 265 21.17 8.33 15.92
C THR A 265 19.88 8.18 15.12
N TRP A 266 19.46 9.24 14.40
CA TRP A 266 18.30 9.16 13.51
C TRP A 266 18.54 8.20 12.35
N ASP A 267 19.73 8.22 11.74
CA ASP A 267 20.05 7.27 10.66
C ASP A 267 19.95 5.83 11.17
N ALA A 268 20.53 5.52 12.33
CA ALA A 268 20.47 4.19 12.93
C ALA A 268 19.02 3.76 13.24
N ALA A 269 18.19 4.68 13.76
CA ALA A 269 16.78 4.40 14.05
C ALA A 269 15.97 4.13 12.77
N ILE A 270 16.18 4.93 11.72
CA ILE A 270 15.53 4.74 10.42
C ILE A 270 15.95 3.42 9.78
N THR A 271 17.25 3.12 9.74
CA THR A 271 17.76 1.83 9.22
C THR A 271 17.18 0.66 10.01
N ALA A 272 17.06 0.77 11.34
CA ALA A 272 16.44 -0.27 12.16
C ALA A 272 14.95 -0.48 11.81
N ALA A 273 14.17 0.60 11.66
CA ALA A 273 12.76 0.53 11.26
C ALA A 273 12.61 -0.07 9.85
N TRP A 274 13.45 0.34 8.90
CA TRP A 274 13.47 -0.20 7.55
C TRP A 274 13.77 -1.70 7.51
N ASN A 275 14.73 -2.16 8.32
CA ASN A 275 15.04 -3.58 8.45
C ASN A 275 13.89 -4.40 9.07
N LYS A 276 12.96 -3.74 9.76
CA LYS A 276 11.69 -4.33 10.23
C LYS A 276 10.56 -4.24 9.20
N GLY A 277 10.81 -3.70 8.01
CA GLY A 277 9.82 -3.55 6.94
C GLY A 277 8.93 -2.32 7.09
N VAL A 278 9.31 -1.35 7.93
CA VAL A 278 8.54 -0.12 8.16
C VAL A 278 9.03 0.99 7.24
N LEU A 279 8.11 1.59 6.48
CA LEU A 279 8.40 2.71 5.58
C LEU A 279 8.10 4.05 6.24
N VAL A 280 9.06 4.97 6.14
CA VAL A 280 8.92 6.37 6.56
C VAL A 280 8.94 7.26 5.32
N VAL A 281 7.96 8.16 5.24
CA VAL A 281 7.95 9.29 4.31
C VAL A 281 8.19 10.54 5.14
N THR A 282 9.18 11.34 4.73
CA THR A 282 9.64 12.50 5.48
C THR A 282 9.76 13.73 4.60
N THR A 283 9.73 14.87 5.26
CA THR A 283 9.98 16.19 4.69
C THR A 283 11.46 16.41 4.36
N ALA A 284 11.77 17.11 3.26
CA ALA A 284 13.15 17.52 2.94
C ALA A 284 13.67 18.68 3.82
N GLY A 285 12.77 19.51 4.35
CA GLY A 285 13.09 20.73 5.10
C GLY A 285 12.84 22.02 4.29
N ASN A 286 12.79 23.16 5.00
CA ASN A 286 12.33 24.45 4.47
C ASN A 286 13.41 25.55 4.55
N GLU A 287 14.68 25.17 4.48
CA GLU A 287 15.82 26.06 4.67
C GLU A 287 16.49 26.46 3.34
N ASN A 288 15.99 25.98 2.19
CA ASN A 288 16.62 26.12 0.87
C ASN A 288 18.12 25.73 0.90
N SER A 289 18.40 24.59 1.51
CA SER A 289 19.73 24.02 1.76
C SER A 289 19.79 22.54 1.35
N LEU A 290 20.95 21.90 1.54
CA LEU A 290 21.11 20.47 1.24
C LEU A 290 20.32 19.60 2.24
N ALA A 291 19.39 18.80 1.73
CA ALA A 291 18.61 17.86 2.53
C ALA A 291 19.49 16.79 3.21
N SER A 292 20.68 16.50 2.67
CA SER A 292 21.68 15.61 3.27
C SER A 292 22.22 16.10 4.63
N GLN A 293 21.98 17.37 4.98
CA GLN A 293 22.32 17.96 6.28
C GLN A 293 21.18 17.86 7.31
N ARG A 294 20.08 17.16 6.98
CA ARG A 294 18.89 17.04 7.81
C ARG A 294 18.55 15.58 8.08
N SER A 295 17.98 15.30 9.24
CA SER A 295 17.48 13.97 9.60
C SER A 295 15.99 14.03 9.96
N PRO A 296 15.18 13.05 9.50
CA PRO A 296 15.60 11.81 8.82
C PRO A 296 15.78 11.95 7.30
N ALA A 297 15.62 13.15 6.74
CA ALA A 297 15.67 13.42 5.29
C ALA A 297 16.86 12.79 4.54
N ARG A 298 18.05 12.76 5.16
CA ARG A 298 19.26 12.20 4.55
C ARG A 298 19.32 10.67 4.46
N SER A 299 18.47 9.95 5.18
CA SER A 299 18.57 8.49 5.29
C SER A 299 18.03 7.85 3.99
N PRO A 300 18.81 7.01 3.28
CA PRO A 300 18.41 6.46 1.98
C PRO A 300 17.21 5.49 2.07
N GLU A 301 16.84 5.04 3.27
CA GLU A 301 15.70 4.17 3.51
C GLU A 301 14.35 4.92 3.50
N VAL A 302 14.33 6.23 3.78
CA VAL A 302 13.09 7.04 3.74
C VAL A 302 12.68 7.41 2.32
N ILE A 303 11.45 7.86 2.12
CA ILE A 303 11.12 8.70 0.96
C ILE A 303 11.19 10.16 1.43
N CYS A 304 12.21 10.88 0.99
CA CYS A 304 12.42 12.29 1.28
C CYS A 304 11.72 13.16 0.22
N VAL A 305 10.80 14.01 0.67
CA VAL A 305 9.88 14.74 -0.21
C VAL A 305 10.18 16.24 -0.24
N GLY A 306 10.49 16.73 -1.44
CA GLY A 306 10.65 18.15 -1.76
C GLY A 306 9.32 18.84 -2.10
N ASN A 307 9.29 20.16 -1.97
CA ASN A 307 8.11 21.00 -2.20
C ASN A 307 8.20 21.71 -3.56
N VAL A 308 7.15 21.54 -4.37
CA VAL A 308 6.91 22.33 -5.59
C VAL A 308 5.71 23.25 -5.46
N ARG A 309 5.71 24.26 -6.33
CA ARG A 309 4.60 25.16 -6.62
C ARG A 309 3.70 24.55 -7.70
N ILE A 310 2.56 25.20 -7.97
CA ILE A 310 1.56 24.74 -8.95
C ILE A 310 2.09 24.63 -10.38
N ASP A 311 3.18 25.33 -10.70
CA ASP A 311 3.87 25.33 -12.00
C ASP A 311 5.04 24.31 -12.06
N ASN A 312 5.09 23.36 -11.11
CA ASN A 312 6.18 22.39 -10.93
C ASN A 312 7.55 23.01 -10.65
N GLN A 313 7.64 24.29 -10.31
CA GLN A 313 8.88 24.87 -9.83
C GLN A 313 9.15 24.43 -8.39
N ARG A 314 10.37 23.94 -8.09
CA ARG A 314 10.81 23.79 -6.69
C ARG A 314 10.71 25.14 -5.98
N LEU A 315 10.12 25.18 -4.78
CA LEU A 315 10.08 26.43 -4.02
C LEU A 315 11.49 26.79 -3.52
N GLY A 316 12.13 27.80 -4.11
CA GLY A 316 13.43 28.34 -3.64
C GLY A 316 13.29 29.55 -2.70
N GLY A 317 14.43 30.04 -2.18
CA GLY A 317 14.49 31.25 -1.34
C GLY A 317 14.19 31.00 0.15
N PRO A 318 14.05 32.05 0.98
CA PRO A 318 13.73 31.91 2.40
C PRO A 318 12.43 31.14 2.62
N GLY A 319 12.47 30.08 3.43
CA GLY A 319 11.33 29.16 3.62
C GLY A 319 11.13 28.14 2.47
N GLY A 320 12.06 28.09 1.52
CA GLY A 320 12.01 27.20 0.36
C GLY A 320 12.41 25.76 0.67
N SER A 321 11.98 24.84 -0.20
CA SER A 321 12.34 23.42 -0.15
C SER A 321 13.85 23.23 -0.12
N ASN A 322 14.33 22.39 0.78
CA ASN A 322 15.66 21.79 0.62
C ASN A 322 15.73 20.96 -0.67
N TYR A 323 16.98 20.68 -1.06
CA TYR A 323 17.33 20.05 -2.33
C TYR A 323 18.56 19.15 -2.18
N GLY A 324 18.96 18.52 -3.28
CA GLY A 324 20.15 17.68 -3.38
C GLY A 324 19.79 16.22 -3.55
N ASP A 325 20.82 15.39 -3.64
CA ASP A 325 20.72 13.94 -3.87
C ASP A 325 19.86 13.18 -2.84
N ALA A 326 19.76 13.70 -1.61
CA ALA A 326 18.89 13.16 -0.57
C ALA A 326 17.39 13.40 -0.82
N VAL A 327 16.98 14.22 -1.78
CA VAL A 327 15.56 14.40 -2.13
C VAL A 327 15.17 13.43 -3.23
N ASP A 328 14.30 12.47 -2.89
CA ASP A 328 13.87 11.38 -3.78
C ASP A 328 12.79 11.81 -4.78
N ILE A 329 11.87 12.66 -4.34
CA ILE A 329 10.66 12.98 -5.09
C ILE A 329 10.09 14.34 -4.65
N PHE A 330 9.37 15.00 -5.54
CA PHE A 330 8.65 16.24 -5.27
C PHE A 330 7.14 16.01 -5.22
N ALA A 331 6.47 16.80 -4.38
CA ALA A 331 5.02 16.88 -4.34
C ALA A 331 4.54 18.30 -4.01
N ALA A 332 3.24 18.51 -4.13
CA ALA A 332 2.61 19.78 -3.85
C ALA A 332 2.78 20.20 -2.38
N GLY A 333 3.50 21.29 -2.14
CA GLY A 333 3.70 21.81 -0.78
C GLY A 333 3.46 23.32 -0.64
N THR A 334 3.13 24.04 -1.71
CA THR A 334 2.86 25.49 -1.68
C THR A 334 1.36 25.78 -1.84
N ASN A 335 0.76 26.59 -0.97
CA ASN A 335 -0.66 26.90 -0.96
C ASN A 335 -1.54 25.65 -0.88
N VAL A 336 -1.21 24.74 0.04
CA VAL A 336 -1.96 23.49 0.23
C VAL A 336 -3.08 23.73 1.23
N LEU A 337 -4.32 23.58 0.76
CA LEU A 337 -5.53 23.62 1.58
C LEU A 337 -5.79 22.24 2.21
N SER A 338 -6.02 22.20 3.52
CA SER A 338 -6.37 20.98 4.25
C SER A 338 -7.15 21.31 5.52
N ALA A 339 -7.51 20.27 6.28
CA ALA A 339 -8.12 20.36 7.61
C ALA A 339 -7.30 21.21 8.58
N ASP A 340 -7.97 21.85 9.53
CA ASP A 340 -7.33 22.64 10.59
C ASP A 340 -7.91 22.29 11.96
N MET A 341 -7.11 22.45 13.02
CA MET A 341 -7.55 22.07 14.36
C MET A 341 -8.60 23.00 14.99
N ALA A 342 -8.86 24.18 14.41
CA ALA A 342 -9.72 25.17 15.05
C ALA A 342 -11.18 24.69 15.28
N SER A 343 -11.71 23.79 14.44
CA SER A 343 -13.04 23.18 14.59
C SER A 343 -13.18 21.89 13.76
N ASP A 344 -14.34 21.20 13.84
CA ASP A 344 -14.58 19.97 13.06
C ASP A 344 -14.73 20.21 11.55
N SER A 345 -14.78 21.46 11.12
CA SER A 345 -14.92 21.87 9.73
C SER A 345 -13.88 22.91 9.30
N ALA A 346 -12.96 23.29 10.18
CA ALA A 346 -11.98 24.33 9.90
C ALA A 346 -11.01 23.88 8.82
N THR A 347 -10.53 24.83 8.03
CA THR A 347 -9.53 24.55 7.00
C THR A 347 -8.49 25.64 7.00
N ARG A 348 -7.28 25.30 6.56
CA ARG A 348 -6.17 26.24 6.48
C ARG A 348 -5.31 25.97 5.27
N VAL A 349 -4.80 27.04 4.67
CA VAL A 349 -3.75 26.98 3.65
C VAL A 349 -2.40 27.07 4.34
N ARG A 350 -1.54 26.07 4.13
CA ARG A 350 -0.15 26.05 4.63
C ARG A 350 0.85 25.84 3.49
N ASN A 351 2.11 26.16 3.77
CA ASN A 351 3.24 26.03 2.87
C ASN A 351 4.34 25.20 3.55
N GLY A 352 5.05 24.38 2.77
CA GLY A 352 6.26 23.69 3.19
C GLY A 352 6.36 22.27 2.66
N THR A 353 7.55 21.72 2.79
CA THR A 353 7.83 20.29 2.56
C THR A 353 7.00 19.40 3.50
N SER A 354 6.56 19.92 4.66
CA SER A 354 5.59 19.29 5.55
C SER A 354 4.21 19.07 4.94
N MET A 355 3.81 19.86 3.94
CA MET A 355 2.57 19.65 3.17
C MET A 355 2.82 18.79 1.92
N ALA A 356 4.05 18.73 1.41
CA ALA A 356 4.42 17.83 0.32
C ALA A 356 4.53 16.37 0.78
N SER A 357 5.16 16.11 1.93
CA SER A 357 5.32 14.77 2.52
C SER A 357 4.00 13.96 2.62
N PRO A 358 2.90 14.49 3.20
CA PRO A 358 1.66 13.72 3.35
C PRO A 358 0.97 13.38 2.03
N HIS A 359 1.21 14.13 0.96
CA HIS A 359 0.74 13.74 -0.38
C HIS A 359 1.38 12.41 -0.82
N VAL A 360 2.68 12.25 -0.58
CA VAL A 360 3.41 11.02 -0.92
C VAL A 360 3.11 9.89 0.05
N ALA A 361 2.99 10.18 1.36
CA ALA A 361 2.56 9.17 2.33
C ALA A 361 1.14 8.65 2.02
N GLY A 362 0.23 9.56 1.65
CA GLY A 362 -1.10 9.20 1.17
C GLY A 362 -1.04 8.38 -0.13
N LEU A 363 -0.11 8.69 -1.04
CA LEU A 363 0.10 7.88 -2.25
C LEU A 363 0.56 6.44 -1.91
N VAL A 364 1.45 6.25 -0.94
CA VAL A 364 1.86 4.91 -0.46
C VAL A 364 0.64 4.13 0.03
N SER A 365 -0.19 4.74 0.89
CA SER A 365 -1.42 4.12 1.41
C SER A 365 -2.45 3.86 0.31
N TYR A 366 -2.60 4.77 -0.66
CA TYR A 366 -3.46 4.57 -1.81
C TYR A 366 -3.03 3.36 -2.63
N LEU A 367 -1.75 3.26 -2.99
CA LEU A 367 -1.21 2.15 -3.79
C LEU A 367 -1.32 0.81 -3.07
N ARG A 368 -1.11 0.76 -1.76
CA ARG A 368 -1.33 -0.47 -0.97
C ARG A 368 -2.79 -0.88 -0.84
N GLY A 369 -3.70 0.09 -0.87
CA GLY A 369 -5.14 -0.19 -0.94
C GLY A 369 -5.57 -0.68 -2.33
N LEU A 370 -5.00 -0.09 -3.39
CA LEU A 370 -5.34 -0.38 -4.78
C LEU A 370 -4.71 -1.68 -5.31
N GLU A 371 -3.40 -1.82 -5.13
CA GLU A 371 -2.61 -2.91 -5.74
C GLU A 371 -2.43 -4.10 -4.78
N GLY A 372 -2.84 -3.93 -3.52
CA GLY A 372 -2.69 -4.90 -2.43
C GLY A 372 -1.53 -4.57 -1.49
N PRO A 373 -1.42 -5.27 -0.34
CA PRO A 373 -0.33 -5.09 0.60
C PRO A 373 1.04 -5.27 -0.08
N MET A 374 1.98 -4.36 0.20
CA MET A 374 3.31 -4.35 -0.41
C MET A 374 4.39 -4.05 0.63
N SER A 375 5.53 -4.71 0.52
CA SER A 375 6.69 -4.41 1.37
C SER A 375 7.11 -2.94 1.24
N ALA A 376 7.83 -2.42 2.24
CA ALA A 376 8.37 -1.06 2.20
C ALA A 376 9.23 -0.81 0.95
N ARG A 377 9.98 -1.82 0.50
CA ARG A 377 10.84 -1.76 -0.71
C ARG A 377 10.00 -1.67 -1.97
N ASP A 378 9.00 -2.53 -2.10
CA ASP A 378 8.20 -2.63 -3.32
C ASP A 378 7.32 -1.39 -3.51
N VAL A 379 6.66 -0.91 -2.44
CA VAL A 379 5.84 0.30 -2.55
C VAL A 379 6.69 1.56 -2.79
N LYS A 380 7.89 1.65 -2.21
CA LYS A 380 8.83 2.74 -2.50
C LYS A 380 9.25 2.74 -3.97
N ALA A 381 9.65 1.59 -4.50
CA ALA A 381 9.96 1.44 -5.92
C ALA A 381 8.76 1.75 -6.81
N ARG A 382 7.55 1.35 -6.39
CA ARG A 382 6.31 1.59 -7.13
C ARG A 382 5.96 3.08 -7.22
N VAL A 383 6.11 3.82 -6.12
CA VAL A 383 5.93 5.29 -6.11
C VAL A 383 6.86 5.96 -7.13
N TYR A 384 8.14 5.57 -7.16
CA TYR A 384 9.11 6.13 -8.10
C TYR A 384 8.83 5.74 -9.55
N ALA A 385 8.42 4.49 -9.80
CA ALA A 385 8.08 4.01 -11.13
C ALA A 385 6.86 4.73 -11.73
N LEU A 386 5.92 5.18 -10.89
CA LEU A 386 4.74 5.92 -11.34
C LEU A 386 5.01 7.41 -11.55
N ALA A 387 5.94 7.98 -10.80
CA ALA A 387 6.24 9.41 -10.81
C ALA A 387 6.44 9.99 -12.23
N THR A 388 6.20 11.28 -12.38
CA THR A 388 6.42 12.01 -13.64
C THR A 388 7.86 12.50 -13.68
N PRO A 389 8.72 11.95 -14.56
CA PRO A 389 10.11 12.37 -14.63
C PRO A 389 10.27 13.67 -15.41
N GLY A 390 11.25 14.48 -15.02
CA GLY A 390 11.77 15.58 -15.83
C GLY A 390 10.88 16.84 -15.91
N VAL A 391 9.82 16.92 -15.10
CA VAL A 391 8.87 18.06 -15.13
C VAL A 391 9.11 19.10 -14.05
N VAL A 392 9.92 18.78 -13.03
CA VAL A 392 10.25 19.74 -11.97
C VAL A 392 11.36 20.66 -12.46
N THR A 393 11.16 21.97 -12.31
CA THR A 393 12.19 22.97 -12.63
C THR A 393 12.95 23.38 -11.37
N ASP A 394 14.25 23.68 -11.54
CA ASP A 394 15.17 24.03 -10.44
C ASP A 394 15.33 22.94 -9.36
N THR A 395 15.56 21.67 -9.77
CA THR A 395 15.72 20.57 -8.80
C THR A 395 16.97 20.66 -7.93
N MET A 396 17.95 21.49 -8.30
CA MET A 396 19.17 21.73 -7.52
C MET A 396 19.90 20.42 -7.12
N GLY A 397 19.99 19.47 -8.05
CA GLY A 397 20.66 18.17 -7.86
C GLY A 397 19.76 17.06 -7.29
N SER A 398 18.50 17.36 -6.98
CA SER A 398 17.51 16.37 -6.55
C SER A 398 17.03 15.49 -7.71
N ALA A 399 16.53 14.29 -7.39
CA ALA A 399 15.85 13.46 -8.37
C ALA A 399 14.66 14.21 -8.99
N ASN A 400 14.61 14.29 -10.33
CA ASN A 400 13.55 15.01 -11.03
C ASN A 400 12.31 14.12 -11.21
N LEU A 401 11.65 13.81 -10.10
CA LEU A 401 10.45 12.98 -10.03
C LEU A 401 9.32 13.78 -9.36
N LEU A 402 8.18 13.91 -10.01
CA LEU A 402 6.96 14.49 -9.42
C LEU A 402 5.96 13.37 -9.09
N ALA A 403 5.45 13.34 -7.86
CA ALA A 403 4.50 12.33 -7.39
C ALA A 403 3.27 12.18 -8.30
N TYR A 404 2.89 10.94 -8.59
CA TYR A 404 1.77 10.62 -9.48
C TYR A 404 1.07 9.33 -9.05
N ASN A 405 -0.26 9.31 -9.06
CA ASN A 405 -1.06 8.18 -8.57
C ASN A 405 -1.29 7.04 -9.57
N GLY A 406 -0.79 7.17 -10.80
CA GLY A 406 -0.90 6.09 -11.79
C GLY A 406 -2.30 5.88 -12.36
N ASN A 407 -3.22 6.83 -12.18
CA ASN A 407 -4.56 6.76 -12.78
C ASN A 407 -4.48 6.60 -14.31
N LYS A 408 -5.31 5.71 -14.88
CA LYS A 408 -5.39 5.50 -16.34
C LYS A 408 -6.81 5.20 -16.79
#